data_AF-A0A950QUA3-F1
#
_entry.id   AF-A0A950QUA3-F1
#
_cell.length_a   1.000
_cell.length_b   1.000
_cell.length_c   1.000
_cell.angle_alpha   90.00
_cell.angle_beta   90.00
_cell.angle_gamma   90.00
#
_symmetry.space_group_name_H-M   'P 1'
#
loop_
_entity.id
_entity.type
_entity.pdbx_description
1 polymer ?
#
loop_
_entity_poly.entity_id
_entity_poly.type
_entity_poly.pdbx_seq_one_letter_code
_entity_poly.pdbx_strand_id
1 'polypeptide(L)'
;LRRALETYRSLGSVRDLRRLEVERSDAAASSLSSRELEVAELVSKGHSNEEISQILHISSRTAEKHVSSALKKLNLRSRLQLGRLLARSQASDS
;
A
#
# COMPACT_ATOMS: atom_id res chain seq x y z
N LEU A 1 33.07 -5.92 -1.30
CA LEU A 1 31.67 -5.45 -1.37
C LEU A 1 30.66 -6.53 -1.80
N ARG A 2 30.94 -7.43 -2.76
CA ARG A 2 30.00 -8.51 -3.16
C ARG A 2 29.67 -9.56 -2.07
N ARG A 3 30.59 -9.86 -1.15
CA ARG A 3 30.41 -10.88 -0.09
C ARG A 3 29.37 -10.55 0.99
N ALA A 4 29.19 -9.27 1.35
CA ALA A 4 28.32 -8.89 2.47
C ALA A 4 26.82 -9.04 2.14
N LEU A 5 26.44 -8.80 0.87
CA LEU A 5 25.07 -9.00 0.40
C LEU A 5 24.71 -10.49 0.23
N GLU A 6 25.69 -11.35 -0.06
CA GLU A 6 25.53 -12.81 -0.08
C GLU A 6 25.32 -13.38 1.33
N THR A 7 26.06 -12.90 2.33
CA THR A 7 25.88 -13.34 3.72
C THR A 7 24.47 -13.01 4.23
N TYR A 8 23.94 -11.83 3.88
CA TYR A 8 22.57 -11.40 4.25
C TYR A 8 21.48 -12.23 3.56
N ARG A 9 21.71 -12.66 2.30
CA ARG A 9 20.83 -13.61 1.59
C ARG A 9 20.91 -15.04 2.15
N SER A 10 22.09 -15.48 2.62
CA SER A 10 22.33 -16.86 3.07
C SER A 10 21.89 -17.17 4.51
N LEU A 11 21.72 -16.15 5.36
CA LEU A 11 21.29 -16.30 6.75
C LEU A 11 19.77 -16.43 6.94
N GLY A 12 19.01 -16.47 5.84
CA GLY A 12 17.64 -17.00 5.88
C GLY A 12 16.64 -16.24 6.75
N SER A 13 16.74 -14.92 6.90
CA SER A 13 15.68 -14.19 7.56
C SER A 13 14.62 -13.71 6.56
N VAL A 14 13.90 -14.65 5.96
CA VAL A 14 12.61 -14.36 5.30
C VAL A 14 11.70 -13.55 6.26
N ARG A 15 11.88 -13.77 7.57
CA ARG A 15 11.24 -13.02 8.65
C ARG A 15 11.64 -11.54 8.71
N ASP A 16 12.93 -11.20 8.61
CA ASP A 16 13.36 -9.79 8.65
C ASP A 16 12.97 -9.03 7.38
N LEU A 17 13.02 -9.68 6.21
CA LEU A 17 12.52 -9.06 4.97
C LEU A 17 11.01 -8.80 5.06
N ARG A 18 10.23 -9.75 5.56
CA ARG A 18 8.79 -9.55 5.79
C ARG A 18 8.53 -8.43 6.80
N ARG A 19 9.29 -8.36 7.89
CA ARG A 19 9.16 -7.28 8.89
C ARG A 19 9.38 -5.90 8.27
N LEU A 20 10.48 -5.72 7.52
CA LEU A 20 10.79 -4.46 6.85
C LEU A 20 9.73 -4.06 5.82
N GLU A 21 9.09 -5.03 5.16
CA GLU A 21 7.97 -4.78 4.24
C GLU A 21 6.70 -4.34 4.98
N VAL A 22 6.39 -4.94 6.14
CA VAL A 22 5.26 -4.55 6.99
C VAL A 22 5.45 -3.14 7.53
N GLU A 23 6.63 -2.84 8.11
CA GLU A 23 6.95 -1.51 8.65
C GLU A 23 6.82 -0.41 7.60
N ARG A 24 7.24 -0.67 6.36
CA ARG A 24 7.05 0.26 5.24
C ARG A 24 5.59 0.49 4.89
N SER A 25 4.78 -0.56 4.98
CA SER A 25 3.35 -0.50 4.66
C SER A 25 2.59 0.29 5.73
N ASP A 26 2.94 0.10 7.00
CA ASP A 26 2.36 0.85 8.13
C ASP A 26 2.76 2.32 8.09
N ALA A 27 4.05 2.59 7.80
CA ALA A 27 4.51 3.96 7.58
C ALA A 27 3.76 4.63 6.41
N ALA A 28 3.53 3.91 5.31
CA ALA A 28 2.72 4.40 4.20
C ALA A 28 1.29 4.70 4.63
N ALA A 29 0.61 3.79 5.33
CA ALA A 29 -0.75 4.00 5.83
C ALA A 29 -0.84 5.23 6.76
N SER A 30 0.13 5.40 7.66
CA SER A 30 0.18 6.53 8.59
C SER A 30 0.39 7.90 7.94
N SER A 31 0.95 7.93 6.71
CA SER A 31 1.21 9.17 5.96
C SER A 31 0.01 9.69 5.17
N LEU A 32 -1.05 8.87 5.05
CA LEU A 32 -2.28 9.20 4.34
C LEU A 32 -3.27 9.89 5.28
N SER A 33 -4.09 10.78 4.73
CA SER A 33 -5.30 11.23 5.43
C SER A 33 -6.28 10.08 5.55
N SER A 34 -7.23 10.15 6.50
CA SER A 34 -8.27 9.14 6.69
C SER A 34 -8.99 8.79 5.39
N ARG A 35 -9.34 9.81 4.59
CA ARG A 35 -10.02 9.56 3.31
C ARG A 35 -9.11 8.88 2.30
N GLU A 36 -7.87 9.32 2.14
CA GLU A 36 -6.92 8.67 1.23
C GLU A 36 -6.62 7.23 1.65
N LEU A 37 -6.55 6.95 2.95
CA LEU A 37 -6.38 5.61 3.49
C LEU A 37 -7.55 4.71 3.13
N GLU A 38 -8.79 5.14 3.39
CA GLU A 38 -10.01 4.40 3.01
C GLU A 38 -10.00 4.05 1.51
N VAL A 39 -9.67 5.02 0.65
CA VAL A 39 -9.64 4.77 -0.79
C VAL A 39 -8.53 3.81 -1.17
N ALA A 40 -7.36 3.92 -0.55
CA ALA A 40 -6.21 3.07 -0.80
C ALA A 40 -6.42 1.62 -0.31
N GLU A 41 -7.16 1.42 0.78
CA GLU A 41 -7.58 0.10 1.25
C GLU A 41 -8.57 -0.56 0.30
N LEU A 42 -9.54 0.19 -0.22
CA LEU A 42 -10.45 -0.35 -1.22
C LEU A 42 -9.72 -0.68 -2.53
N VAL A 43 -8.71 0.11 -2.90
CA VAL A 43 -7.79 -0.20 -4.01
C VAL A 43 -7.05 -1.52 -3.77
N SER A 44 -6.54 -1.77 -2.56
CA SER A 44 -5.82 -3.02 -2.25
C SER A 44 -6.71 -4.25 -2.28
N LYS A 45 -8.01 -4.07 -2.03
CA LYS A 45 -9.06 -5.08 -2.21
C LYS A 45 -9.50 -5.27 -3.67
N GLY A 46 -8.97 -4.48 -4.61
CA GLY A 46 -9.21 -4.62 -6.04
C GLY A 46 -10.42 -3.84 -6.57
N HIS A 47 -11.08 -3.02 -5.75
CA HIS A 47 -12.20 -2.20 -6.23
C HIS A 47 -11.72 -1.18 -7.27
N SER A 48 -12.62 -0.77 -8.16
CA SER A 48 -12.49 0.32 -9.14
C SER A 48 -12.91 1.66 -8.52
N ASN A 49 -12.63 2.78 -9.20
CA ASN A 49 -13.09 4.09 -8.72
C ASN A 49 -14.62 4.20 -8.67
N GLU A 50 -15.33 3.47 -9.55
CA GLU A 50 -16.79 3.44 -9.57
C GLU A 50 -17.34 2.70 -8.34
N GLU A 51 -16.83 1.51 -8.05
CA GLU A 51 -17.23 0.75 -6.85
C GLU A 51 -16.88 1.50 -5.55
N ILE A 52 -15.70 2.10 -5.50
CA ILE A 52 -15.29 2.97 -4.38
C ILE A 52 -16.25 4.13 -4.19
N SER A 53 -16.69 4.74 -5.29
CA SER A 53 -17.62 5.87 -5.25
C SER A 53 -18.96 5.47 -4.62
N GLN A 54 -19.42 4.25 -4.90
CA GLN A 54 -20.64 3.68 -4.35
C GLN A 54 -20.46 3.35 -2.86
N ILE A 55 -19.36 2.67 -2.49
CA ILE A 55 -19.06 2.26 -1.10
C ILE A 55 -18.91 3.49 -0.20
N LEU A 56 -18.26 4.54 -0.69
CA LEU A 56 -17.91 5.72 0.09
C LEU A 56 -18.88 6.89 -0.11
N HIS A 57 -19.95 6.69 -0.88
CA HIS A 57 -20.98 7.70 -1.21
C HIS A 57 -20.40 9.03 -1.71
N ILE A 58 -19.48 8.97 -2.68
CA ILE A 58 -18.86 10.13 -3.35
C ILE A 58 -18.94 9.98 -4.87
N SER A 59 -18.54 11.01 -5.62
CA SER A 59 -18.40 10.87 -7.07
C SER A 59 -17.18 10.02 -7.44
N SER A 60 -17.24 9.33 -8.59
CA SER A 60 -16.09 8.59 -9.15
C SER A 60 -14.89 9.50 -9.40
N ARG A 61 -15.12 10.78 -9.78
CA ARG A 61 -14.07 11.80 -9.91
C ARG A 61 -13.42 12.14 -8.57
N THR A 62 -14.19 12.20 -7.49
CA THR A 62 -13.67 12.42 -6.13
C THR A 62 -12.83 11.21 -5.68
N ALA A 63 -13.29 9.99 -5.95
CA ALA A 63 -12.52 8.78 -5.69
C ALA A 63 -11.18 8.79 -6.45
N GLU A 64 -11.19 9.10 -7.74
CA GLU A 64 -9.98 9.25 -8.57
C GLU A 64 -9.00 10.27 -7.98
N LYS A 65 -9.51 11.43 -7.53
CA LYS A 65 -8.71 12.48 -6.91
C LYS A 65 -8.03 11.97 -5.62
N HIS A 66 -8.75 11.28 -4.76
CA HIS A 66 -8.16 10.71 -3.54
C HIS A 66 -7.11 9.63 -3.85
N VAL A 67 -7.37 8.73 -4.82
CA VAL A 67 -6.37 7.74 -5.27
C VAL A 67 -5.12 8.44 -5.80
N SER A 68 -5.29 9.47 -6.61
CA SER A 68 -4.17 10.24 -7.19
C SER A 68 -3.35 10.94 -6.10
N SER A 69 -4.00 11.52 -5.10
CA SER A 69 -3.32 12.13 -3.95
C SER A 69 -2.57 11.09 -3.12
N ALA A 70 -3.17 9.92 -2.86
CA ALA A 70 -2.51 8.83 -2.14
C ALA A 70 -1.27 8.34 -2.90
N LEU A 71 -1.37 8.12 -4.21
CA LEU A 71 -0.24 7.75 -5.06
C LEU A 71 0.88 8.80 -5.00
N LYS A 72 0.54 10.09 -5.08
CA LYS A 72 1.50 11.18 -5.01
C LYS A 72 2.21 11.24 -3.64
N LYS A 73 1.45 11.12 -2.54
CA LYS A 73 2.01 11.12 -1.18
C LYS A 73 2.96 9.95 -0.94
N LEU A 74 2.64 8.79 -1.49
CA LEU A 74 3.44 7.57 -1.38
C LEU A 74 4.52 7.45 -2.46
N ASN A 75 4.65 8.45 -3.34
CA ASN A 75 5.56 8.45 -4.48
C ASN A 75 5.43 7.20 -5.38
N LEU A 76 4.19 6.74 -5.58
CA LEU A 76 3.83 5.60 -6.42
C LEU A 76 3.35 6.08 -7.78
N ARG A 77 3.58 5.27 -8.82
CA ARG A 77 3.21 5.59 -10.20
C ARG A 77 1.96 4.86 -10.68
N SER A 78 1.47 3.89 -9.93
CA SER A 78 0.32 3.08 -10.35
C SER A 78 -0.55 2.62 -9.19
N ARG A 79 -1.84 2.50 -9.48
CA ARG A 79 -2.83 1.85 -8.61
C ARG A 79 -2.40 0.45 -8.18
N LEU A 80 -1.76 -0.31 -9.08
CA LEU A 80 -1.29 -1.66 -8.79
C LEU A 80 -0.18 -1.66 -7.73
N GLN A 81 0.74 -0.70 -7.77
CA GLN A 81 1.75 -0.54 -6.72
C GLN A 81 1.09 -0.20 -5.38
N LEU A 82 0.08 0.67 -5.38
CA LEU A 82 -0.67 1.02 -4.17
C LEU A 82 -1.35 -0.21 -3.57
N GLY A 83 -2.06 -0.98 -4.41
CA GLY A 83 -2.74 -2.18 -3.96
C GLY A 83 -1.78 -3.23 -3.39
N ARG A 84 -0.63 -3.46 -4.04
CA ARG A 84 0.40 -4.39 -3.54
C ARG A 84 1.03 -3.94 -2.23
N LEU A 85 1.28 -2.64 -2.06
CA LEU A 85 1.85 -2.09 -0.85
C LEU A 85 0.92 -2.32 0.35
N LEU A 86 -0.37 -1.99 0.21
CA LEU A 86 -1.33 -2.11 1.31
C LEU A 86 -1.92 -3.51 1.51
N ALA A 87 -1.93 -4.38 0.50
CA ALA A 87 -2.34 -5.77 0.69
C ALA A 87 -1.42 -6.55 1.64
N ARG A 88 -0.20 -6.06 1.88
CA ARG A 88 0.80 -6.72 2.73
C ARG A 88 0.68 -6.38 4.22
N SER A 89 0.18 -5.19 4.58
CA SER A 89 -0.09 -4.84 5.98
C SER A 89 -1.26 -5.65 6.54
N GLN A 90 -2.33 -5.82 5.75
CA GLN A 90 -3.53 -6.57 6.12
C GLN A 90 -3.26 -8.07 6.40
N ALA A 91 -2.19 -8.63 5.84
CA ALA A 91 -1.79 -10.02 6.10
C ALA A 91 -1.16 -10.25 7.48
N SER A 92 -0.99 -9.20 8.28
CA SER A 92 -0.42 -9.25 9.65
C SER A 92 -1.47 -9.00 10.74
N ASP A 93 -2.65 -8.51 10.37
CA ASP A 93 -3.80 -8.26 11.25
C ASP A 93 -4.76 -9.47 11.35
N SER A 94 -4.34 -10.64 10.82
CA SER A 94 -5.05 -11.94 10.86
C SER A 94 -4.15 -13.02 11.42
#